data_AF-A0A1M7QZ59-F1
#
_entry.id   AF-A0A1M7QZ59-F1
#
_cell.length_a   1.000
_cell.length_b   1.000
_cell.length_c   1.000
_cell.angle_alpha   90.00
_cell.angle_beta   90.00
_cell.angle_gamma   90.00
#
_symmetry.space_group_name_H-M   'P 1'
#
loop_
_entity.id
_entity.type
_entity.pdbx_description
1 polymer ?
#
loop_
_entity_poly.entity_id
_entity_poly.type
_entity_poly.pdbx_seq_one_letter_code
_entity_poly.pdbx_strand_id
1 'polypeptide(L)'
;MAARTRRREKNQDSFSSITRLNCEWEGYNRKDQIVFISAELEYNEYIVKYSQSQIGGGKMRNISDIIEEYLKKIMHSNQHKIIEIKRSEIADRFECVPSQINYVINTRFTLEKGYLVESKRGGGGYIRISRITNEDKAKLIDEIIEMIQPKISQLKAVNILERLLEEELITKREAKLMVNAIDRTTLPFQLPLRDEIRARIMSAMLNALKYEI
;
A
#
# COMPACT_ATOMS: atom_id res chain seq x y z
N MET A 1 -34.72 29.01 -36.08
CA MET A 1 -33.41 29.47 -35.56
C MET A 1 -32.83 28.31 -34.74
N ALA A 2 -31.71 27.73 -35.21
CA ALA A 2 -30.85 26.67 -34.64
C ALA A 2 -31.53 25.43 -33.99
N ALA A 3 -31.64 24.29 -34.70
CA ALA A 3 -30.69 23.14 -34.71
C ALA A 3 -30.87 22.19 -33.49
N ARG A 4 -31.52 21.01 -33.68
CA ARG A 4 -30.90 19.66 -33.96
C ARG A 4 -30.19 19.07 -32.71
N THR A 5 -30.33 17.80 -32.22
CA THR A 5 -30.98 16.54 -32.66
C THR A 5 -30.89 15.49 -31.51
N ARG A 6 -32.00 14.79 -31.20
CA ARG A 6 -32.21 13.33 -30.93
C ARG A 6 -31.47 12.48 -29.85
N ARG A 7 -32.34 11.66 -29.19
CA ARG A 7 -32.30 10.18 -28.91
C ARG A 7 -31.32 9.66 -27.82
N ARG A 8 -31.59 8.61 -27.01
CA ARG A 8 -32.62 7.54 -27.00
C ARG A 8 -32.60 6.76 -25.66
N GLU A 9 -33.76 6.19 -25.30
CA GLU A 9 -34.05 4.87 -24.68
C GLU A 9 -33.53 4.53 -23.26
N LYS A 10 -34.44 4.32 -22.29
CA LYS A 10 -35.05 3.04 -21.81
C LYS A 10 -34.13 2.30 -20.83
N ASN A 11 -34.55 1.72 -19.70
CA ASN A 11 -35.83 1.17 -19.26
C ASN A 11 -35.88 1.22 -17.71
N GLN A 12 -37.07 1.45 -17.16
CA GLN A 12 -37.35 1.21 -15.74
C GLN A 12 -38.70 0.50 -15.61
N ASP A 13 -38.69 -0.51 -14.76
CA ASP A 13 -39.81 -1.14 -14.06
C ASP A 13 -40.80 -2.04 -14.81
N SER A 14 -40.65 -3.34 -14.56
CA SER A 14 -41.71 -4.14 -13.91
C SER A 14 -41.15 -5.50 -13.49
N PHE A 15 -40.95 -5.62 -12.18
CA PHE A 15 -40.76 -6.86 -11.43
C PHE A 15 -42.14 -7.43 -11.06
N SER A 16 -42.21 -8.74 -10.84
CA SER A 16 -43.37 -9.59 -10.48
C SER A 16 -44.05 -10.24 -11.71
N SER A 17 -44.14 -11.56 -11.85
CA SER A 17 -43.99 -12.68 -10.92
C SER A 17 -43.60 -13.95 -11.69
N ILE A 18 -42.74 -14.80 -11.12
CA ILE A 18 -43.04 -16.21 -10.81
C ILE A 18 -41.81 -16.83 -10.13
N THR A 19 -42.12 -17.42 -8.99
CA THR A 19 -41.26 -18.10 -8.03
C THR A 19 -41.52 -19.62 -8.14
N ARG A 20 -40.55 -20.41 -7.64
CA ARG A 20 -40.58 -21.83 -7.18
C ARG A 20 -40.08 -22.86 -8.20
N LEU A 21 -39.08 -23.69 -7.91
CA LEU A 21 -38.74 -24.46 -6.69
C LEU A 21 -37.23 -24.32 -6.34
N ASN A 22 -36.81 -23.96 -5.12
CA ASN A 22 -36.64 -24.76 -3.87
C ASN A 22 -35.62 -25.92 -3.93
N CYS A 23 -34.39 -25.66 -3.48
CA CYS A 23 -33.54 -26.54 -2.66
C CYS A 23 -32.62 -25.67 -1.77
N GLU A 24 -32.38 -26.12 -0.55
CA GLU A 24 -32.16 -25.35 0.70
C GLU A 24 -30.81 -24.65 0.88
N TRP A 25 -30.86 -23.48 1.53
CA TRP A 25 -29.84 -22.95 2.45
C TRP A 25 -30.62 -22.36 3.65
N GLU A 26 -30.57 -22.99 4.82
CA GLU A 26 -30.90 -22.29 6.06
C GLU A 26 -29.79 -21.27 6.34
N GLY A 27 -30.05 -19.99 6.05
CA GLY A 27 -29.33 -18.85 6.62
C GLY A 27 -28.19 -18.21 5.83
N TYR A 28 -28.46 -17.58 4.68
CA TYR A 28 -27.82 -16.32 4.20
C TYR A 28 -28.44 -15.85 2.86
N ASN A 29 -28.57 -14.55 2.60
CA ASN A 29 -29.37 -14.02 1.47
C ASN A 29 -28.54 -13.52 0.27
N ARG A 30 -29.01 -13.78 -0.96
CA ARG A 30 -28.31 -13.69 -2.26
C ARG A 30 -27.94 -12.29 -2.78
N LYS A 31 -28.41 -11.20 -2.16
CA LYS A 31 -28.04 -9.83 -2.62
C LYS A 31 -26.55 -9.54 -2.41
N ASP A 32 -25.99 -10.13 -1.37
CA ASP A 32 -24.56 -10.00 -1.07
C ASP A 32 -23.71 -10.79 -2.07
N GLN A 33 -24.23 -11.88 -2.64
CA GLN A 33 -23.49 -12.64 -3.67
C GLN A 33 -23.45 -11.93 -5.04
N ILE A 34 -24.50 -11.18 -5.43
CA ILE A 34 -24.53 -10.52 -6.75
C ILE A 34 -23.73 -9.22 -6.74
N VAL A 35 -23.70 -8.47 -5.64
CA VAL A 35 -22.88 -7.25 -5.50
C VAL A 35 -21.39 -7.60 -5.57
N PHE A 36 -20.99 -8.73 -4.98
CA PHE A 36 -19.62 -9.23 -5.04
C PHE A 36 -19.22 -9.67 -6.45
N ILE A 37 -20.04 -10.46 -7.14
CA ILE A 37 -19.72 -10.90 -8.52
C ILE A 37 -19.68 -9.70 -9.50
N SER A 38 -20.49 -8.67 -9.28
CA SER A 38 -20.53 -7.48 -10.13
C SER A 38 -19.30 -6.58 -9.94
N ALA A 39 -18.88 -6.35 -8.69
CA ALA A 39 -17.69 -5.57 -8.37
C ALA A 39 -16.40 -6.27 -8.83
N GLU A 40 -16.38 -7.60 -8.79
CA GLU A 40 -15.24 -8.44 -9.18
C GLU A 40 -15.12 -8.59 -10.71
N LEU A 41 -16.25 -8.51 -11.44
CA LEU A 41 -16.27 -8.40 -12.90
C LEU A 41 -15.83 -7.00 -13.39
N GLU A 42 -16.23 -5.91 -12.73
CA GLU A 42 -15.76 -4.55 -13.04
C GLU A 42 -14.26 -4.36 -12.76
N TYR A 43 -13.75 -4.95 -11.67
CA TYR A 43 -12.33 -4.89 -11.31
C TYR A 43 -11.45 -5.67 -12.29
N ASN A 44 -11.90 -6.85 -12.72
CA ASN A 44 -11.16 -7.64 -13.71
C ASN A 44 -11.23 -7.02 -15.12
N GLU A 45 -12.34 -6.40 -15.52
CA GLU A 45 -12.41 -5.66 -16.79
C GLU A 45 -11.51 -4.41 -16.77
N TYR A 46 -11.37 -3.75 -15.62
CA TYR A 46 -10.42 -2.64 -15.40
C TYR A 46 -8.97 -3.12 -15.54
N ILE A 47 -8.58 -4.23 -14.91
CA ILE A 47 -7.21 -4.80 -14.98
C ILE A 47 -6.86 -5.27 -16.41
N VAL A 48 -7.82 -5.84 -17.15
CA VAL A 48 -7.61 -6.27 -18.55
C VAL A 48 -7.50 -5.05 -19.48
N LYS A 49 -8.31 -3.99 -19.31
CA LYS A 49 -8.14 -2.72 -20.04
C LYS A 49 -6.82 -2.01 -19.66
N TYR A 50 -6.40 -2.08 -18.40
CA TYR A 50 -5.13 -1.51 -17.94
C TYR A 50 -3.92 -2.24 -18.54
N SER A 51 -3.98 -3.57 -18.68
CA SER A 51 -2.90 -4.35 -19.30
C SER A 51 -2.89 -4.24 -20.83
N GLN A 52 -4.06 -4.16 -21.49
CA GLN A 52 -4.15 -3.94 -22.95
C GLN A 52 -3.78 -2.51 -23.37
N SER A 53 -3.97 -1.50 -22.51
CA SER A 53 -3.55 -0.11 -22.78
C SER A 53 -2.03 0.12 -22.71
N GLN A 54 -1.26 -0.82 -22.14
CA GLN A 54 0.21 -0.71 -22.04
C GLN A 54 0.94 -1.45 -23.18
N ILE A 55 0.21 -2.10 -24.10
CA ILE A 55 0.77 -2.65 -25.34
C ILE A 55 0.21 -1.83 -26.51
N GLY A 56 0.64 -0.59 -26.61
CA GLY A 56 0.25 0.26 -27.73
C GLY A 56 0.67 1.72 -27.58
N GLY A 57 1.83 2.07 -28.13
CA GLY A 57 2.17 3.46 -28.44
C GLY A 57 3.61 3.82 -28.09
N GLY A 58 4.48 3.87 -29.11
CA GLY A 58 5.81 4.45 -29.01
C GLY A 58 5.72 5.90 -28.52
N LYS A 59 5.99 6.11 -27.23
CA LYS A 59 6.05 7.43 -26.63
C LYS A 59 7.48 7.93 -26.82
N MET A 60 7.66 9.06 -27.52
CA MET A 60 8.92 9.80 -27.51
C MET A 60 9.33 9.98 -26.04
N ARG A 61 10.45 9.35 -25.65
CA ARG A 61 10.93 9.40 -24.27
C ARG A 61 11.35 10.83 -23.98
N ASN A 62 10.60 11.51 -23.11
CA ASN A 62 10.99 12.83 -22.64
C ASN A 62 12.25 12.67 -21.76
N ILE A 63 13.15 13.66 -21.76
CA ILE A 63 14.41 13.60 -21.02
C ILE A 63 14.20 13.30 -19.53
N SER A 64 13.08 13.76 -18.95
CA SER A 64 12.67 13.41 -17.58
C SER A 64 12.45 11.92 -17.35
N ASP A 65 11.79 11.25 -18.30
CA ASP A 65 11.50 9.81 -18.20
C ASP A 65 12.79 9.00 -18.37
N ILE A 66 13.70 9.45 -19.24
CA ILE A 66 15.02 8.84 -19.44
C ILE A 66 15.86 8.94 -18.15
N ILE A 67 15.88 10.11 -17.50
CA ILE A 67 16.59 10.30 -16.23
C ILE A 67 15.99 9.43 -15.13
N GLU A 68 14.65 9.36 -15.04
CA GLU A 68 13.99 8.49 -14.06
C GLU A 68 14.34 7.01 -14.25
N GLU A 69 14.22 6.49 -15.48
CA GLU A 69 14.56 5.10 -15.80
C GLU A 69 16.02 4.79 -15.44
N TYR A 70 16.93 5.72 -15.73
CA TYR A 70 18.33 5.58 -15.40
C TYR A 70 18.58 5.51 -13.88
N LEU A 71 18.01 6.45 -13.12
CA LEU A 71 18.16 6.48 -11.66
C LEU A 71 17.55 5.23 -11.02
N LYS A 72 16.38 4.78 -11.49
CA LYS A 72 15.76 3.52 -11.06
C LYS A 72 16.66 2.32 -11.37
N LYS A 73 17.26 2.25 -12.56
CA LYS A 73 18.14 1.15 -12.97
C LYS A 73 19.36 1.02 -12.05
N ILE A 74 20.02 2.14 -11.75
CA ILE A 74 21.19 2.15 -10.85
C ILE A 74 20.78 1.74 -9.43
N MET A 75 19.64 2.22 -8.97
CA MET A 75 19.11 1.87 -7.66
C MET A 75 18.71 0.39 -7.57
N HIS A 76 18.18 -0.21 -8.64
CA HIS A 76 17.86 -1.64 -8.70
C HIS A 76 19.09 -2.54 -8.74
N SER A 77 20.20 -2.08 -9.32
CA SER A 77 21.47 -2.82 -9.27
C SER A 77 22.16 -2.77 -7.90
N ASN A 78 21.68 -1.93 -6.99
CA ASN A 78 22.28 -1.74 -5.67
C ASN A 78 21.50 -2.54 -4.62
N GLN A 79 22.15 -3.46 -3.90
CA GLN A 79 21.50 -4.30 -2.89
C GLN A 79 20.78 -3.49 -1.81
N HIS A 80 21.31 -2.32 -1.47
CA HIS A 80 20.75 -1.44 -0.44
C HIS A 80 19.67 -0.47 -0.95
N LYS A 81 19.33 -0.47 -2.27
CA LYS A 81 18.35 0.43 -2.90
C LYS A 81 18.52 1.92 -2.54
N ILE A 82 19.76 2.33 -2.27
CA ILE A 82 20.20 3.70 -1.99
C ILE A 82 21.17 4.11 -3.09
N ILE A 83 21.01 5.33 -3.61
CA ILE A 83 21.94 5.94 -4.56
C ILE A 83 22.33 7.33 -4.10
N GLU A 84 23.58 7.70 -4.37
CA GLU A 84 24.10 9.05 -4.16
C GLU A 84 24.57 9.58 -5.51
N ILE A 85 24.07 10.75 -5.90
CA ILE A 85 24.34 11.38 -7.19
C ILE A 85 24.76 12.84 -7.01
N LYS A 86 25.57 13.36 -7.92
CA LYS A 86 25.79 14.81 -8.04
C LYS A 86 24.91 15.37 -9.14
N ARG A 87 24.28 16.51 -8.85
CA ARG A 87 23.36 17.18 -9.80
C ARG A 87 24.07 17.56 -11.10
N SER A 88 25.30 18.09 -11.00
CA SER A 88 26.11 18.48 -12.16
C SER A 88 26.47 17.26 -13.02
N GLU A 89 26.95 16.17 -12.42
CA GLU A 89 27.37 14.98 -13.17
C GLU A 89 26.21 14.34 -13.94
N ILE A 90 25.01 14.29 -13.35
CA ILE A 90 23.82 13.78 -14.04
C ILE A 90 23.37 14.76 -15.13
N ALA A 91 23.40 16.07 -14.85
CA ALA A 91 23.04 17.09 -15.82
C ALA A 91 23.96 17.05 -17.06
N ASP A 92 25.27 16.91 -16.85
CA ASP A 92 26.28 16.82 -17.91
C ASP A 92 26.10 15.52 -18.71
N ARG A 93 25.83 14.39 -18.05
CA ARG A 93 25.60 13.08 -18.71
C ARG A 93 24.41 13.10 -19.66
N PHE A 94 23.33 13.79 -19.29
CA PHE A 94 22.12 13.88 -20.09
C PHE A 94 22.05 15.16 -20.92
N GLU A 95 23.14 15.95 -20.97
CA GLU A 95 23.23 17.22 -21.70
C GLU A 95 22.05 18.17 -21.39
N CYS A 96 21.67 18.26 -20.11
CA CYS A 96 20.53 19.04 -19.66
C CYS A 96 20.90 20.05 -18.56
N VAL A 97 20.04 21.04 -18.34
CA VAL A 97 20.24 22.04 -17.27
C VAL A 97 20.07 21.39 -15.89
N PRO A 98 20.88 21.74 -14.86
CA PRO A 98 20.77 21.17 -13.52
C PRO A 98 19.38 21.26 -12.86
N SER A 99 18.57 22.26 -13.23
CA SER A 99 17.18 22.39 -12.78
C SER A 99 16.32 21.20 -13.20
N GLN A 100 16.63 20.55 -14.33
CA GLN A 100 15.91 19.37 -14.82
C GLN A 100 16.00 18.21 -13.83
N ILE A 101 17.15 18.03 -13.18
CA ILE A 101 17.35 16.98 -12.19
C ILE A 101 16.47 17.21 -10.97
N ASN A 102 16.34 18.47 -10.52
CA ASN A 102 15.44 18.82 -9.42
C ASN A 102 13.99 18.55 -9.78
N TYR A 103 13.59 18.89 -11.01
CA TYR A 103 12.25 18.61 -11.49
C TYR A 103 11.95 17.11 -11.44
N VAL A 104 12.85 16.28 -11.95
CA VAL A 104 12.69 14.81 -11.93
C VAL A 104 12.60 14.28 -10.50
N ILE A 105 13.49 14.71 -9.61
CA ILE A 105 13.50 14.28 -8.20
C ILE A 105 12.20 14.66 -7.51
N ASN A 106 11.81 15.94 -7.57
CA ASN A 106 10.64 16.45 -6.86
C ASN A 106 9.31 15.89 -7.40
N THR A 107 9.27 15.41 -8.64
CA THR A 107 8.01 14.90 -9.25
C THR A 107 7.93 13.38 -9.31
N ARG A 108 9.06 12.66 -9.34
CA ARG A 108 9.09 11.19 -9.52
C ARG A 108 9.61 10.44 -8.28
N PHE A 109 10.43 11.08 -7.45
CA PHE A 109 11.03 10.48 -6.26
C PHE A 109 10.51 11.18 -5.00
N THR A 110 9.19 11.08 -4.79
CA THR A 110 8.50 11.63 -3.62
C THR A 110 8.28 10.58 -2.54
N LEU A 111 8.02 11.02 -1.31
CA LEU A 111 7.61 10.14 -0.20
C LEU A 111 6.38 9.31 -0.58
N GLU A 112 5.38 9.91 -1.22
CA GLU A 112 4.16 9.24 -1.71
C GLU A 112 4.47 8.10 -2.71
N LYS A 113 5.58 8.20 -3.44
CA LYS A 113 6.05 7.18 -4.40
C LYS A 113 7.04 6.20 -3.77
N GLY A 114 7.24 6.27 -2.46
CA GLY A 114 8.12 5.37 -1.70
C GLY A 114 9.60 5.74 -1.77
N TYR A 115 9.93 7.02 -1.92
CA TYR A 115 11.30 7.50 -1.97
C TYR A 115 11.57 8.58 -0.93
N LEU A 116 12.70 8.46 -0.22
CA LEU A 116 13.24 9.49 0.64
C LEU A 116 14.43 10.15 -0.09
N VAL A 117 14.46 11.48 -0.08
CA VAL A 117 15.47 12.27 -0.77
C VAL A 117 16.16 13.22 0.20
N GLU A 118 17.48 13.13 0.31
CA GLU A 118 18.32 14.03 1.07
C GLU A 118 19.21 14.84 0.12
N SER A 119 19.51 16.09 0.46
CA SER A 119 20.45 16.89 -0.33
C SER A 119 21.41 17.68 0.56
N LYS A 120 22.69 17.71 0.16
CA LYS A 120 23.74 18.50 0.82
C LYS A 120 24.25 19.58 -0.14
N ARG A 121 24.38 20.82 0.35
CA ARG A 121 24.93 21.96 -0.41
C ARG A 121 26.43 22.18 -0.08
N GLY A 122 27.20 22.76 -1.01
CA GLY A 122 28.64 23.05 -0.86
C GLY A 122 29.51 22.38 -1.92
N GLY A 123 30.84 22.51 -1.82
CA GLY A 123 31.81 22.01 -2.81
C GLY A 123 31.83 20.49 -3.04
N GLY A 124 31.16 19.72 -2.16
CA GLY A 124 30.92 18.28 -2.31
C GLY A 124 29.44 17.93 -2.21
N GLY A 125 28.55 18.80 -2.72
CA GLY A 125 27.11 18.59 -2.65
C GLY A 125 26.66 17.34 -3.42
N TYR A 126 25.72 16.62 -2.82
CA TYR A 126 25.12 15.42 -3.39
C TYR A 126 23.62 15.40 -3.12
N ILE A 127 22.93 14.55 -3.88
CA ILE A 127 21.55 14.16 -3.66
C ILE A 127 21.57 12.67 -3.39
N ARG A 128 21.05 12.27 -2.24
CA ARG A 128 20.86 10.86 -1.88
C ARG A 128 19.39 10.52 -2.06
N ILE A 129 19.13 9.44 -2.78
CA ILE A 129 17.78 8.91 -3.01
C ILE A 129 17.77 7.50 -2.44
N SER A 130 16.88 7.25 -1.48
CA SER A 130 16.65 5.94 -0.89
C SER A 130 15.23 5.49 -1.17
N ARG A 131 15.06 4.23 -1.56
CA ARG A 131 13.73 3.62 -1.68
C ARG A 131 13.29 3.15 -0.30
N ILE A 132 12.13 3.60 0.16
CA ILE A 132 11.47 3.01 1.33
C ILE A 132 11.05 1.61 0.93
N THR A 133 11.58 0.60 1.60
CA THR A 133 11.27 -0.78 1.30
C THR A 133 10.31 -1.37 2.32
N ASN A 134 9.53 -2.35 1.88
CA ASN A 134 8.76 -3.19 2.79
C ASN A 134 9.69 -3.98 3.73
N GLU A 135 10.96 -4.18 3.37
CA GLU A 135 11.99 -4.79 4.22
C GLU A 135 12.27 -3.95 5.47
N ASP A 136 12.17 -2.62 5.42
CA ASP A 136 12.39 -1.76 6.58
C ASP A 136 11.22 -1.85 7.58
N LYS A 137 9.98 -1.90 7.07
CA LYS A 137 8.77 -2.12 7.88
C LYS A 137 8.73 -3.53 8.46
N ALA A 138 9.13 -4.53 7.67
CA ALA A 138 9.22 -5.92 8.10
C ALA A 138 10.25 -6.12 9.21
N LYS A 139 11.41 -5.45 9.13
CA LYS A 139 12.43 -5.47 10.21
C LYS A 139 11.92 -4.84 11.50
N LEU A 140 11.25 -3.69 11.40
CA LEU A 140 10.65 -3.05 12.58
C LEU A 140 9.62 -3.97 13.25
N ILE A 141 8.80 -4.66 12.46
CA ILE A 141 7.87 -5.67 12.97
C ILE A 141 8.61 -6.81 13.68
N ASP A 142 9.71 -7.30 13.10
CA ASP A 142 10.53 -8.37 13.71
C ASP A 142 11.12 -7.93 15.06
N GLU A 143 11.66 -6.71 15.16
CA GLU A 143 12.18 -6.15 16.42
C GLU A 143 11.08 -6.02 17.49
N ILE A 144 9.87 -5.63 17.10
CA ILE A 144 8.72 -5.56 18.01
C ILE A 144 8.33 -6.97 18.48
N ILE A 145 8.31 -7.96 17.59
CA ILE A 145 7.98 -9.35 17.94
C ILE A 145 8.98 -9.91 18.96
N GLU A 146 10.28 -9.61 18.80
CA GLU A 146 11.30 -10.01 19.78
C GLU A 146 11.06 -9.34 21.15
N MET A 147 10.66 -8.07 21.17
CA MET A 147 10.41 -7.31 22.40
C MET A 147 9.19 -7.80 23.19
N ILE A 148 8.15 -8.31 22.52
CA ILE A 148 6.90 -8.75 23.18
C ILE A 148 6.98 -10.16 23.77
N GLN A 149 7.97 -10.96 23.36
CA GLN A 149 8.13 -12.34 23.85
C GLN A 149 8.93 -12.39 25.17
N PRO A 150 8.69 -13.40 26.03
CA PRO A 150 7.69 -14.46 25.91
C PRO A 150 6.29 -14.07 26.44
N LYS A 151 6.16 -12.92 27.12
CA LYS A 151 4.92 -12.47 27.75
C LYS A 151 4.82 -10.95 27.74
N ILE A 152 3.60 -10.44 27.55
CA ILE A 152 3.35 -9.01 27.54
C ILE A 152 2.08 -8.65 28.32
N SER A 153 2.18 -7.62 29.16
CA SER A 153 1.03 -7.07 29.88
C SER A 153 0.13 -6.27 28.92
N GLN A 154 -1.15 -6.14 29.28
CA GLN A 154 -2.12 -5.39 28.45
C GLN A 154 -1.67 -3.95 28.20
N LEU A 155 -1.19 -3.24 29.22
CA LEU A 155 -0.73 -1.85 29.08
C LEU A 155 0.41 -1.73 28.06
N LYS A 156 1.43 -2.60 28.16
CA LYS A 156 2.55 -2.58 27.22
C LYS A 156 2.09 -2.89 25.79
N ALA A 157 1.19 -3.86 25.64
CA ALA A 157 0.67 -4.23 24.32
C ALA A 157 -0.13 -3.08 23.68
N VAL A 158 -0.97 -2.39 24.45
CA VAL A 158 -1.72 -1.22 23.98
C VAL A 158 -0.78 -0.11 23.54
N ASN A 159 0.24 0.23 24.34
CA ASN A 159 1.22 1.26 23.98
C ASN A 159 1.97 0.94 22.67
N ILE A 160 2.28 -0.33 22.42
CA ILE A 160 2.91 -0.75 21.15
C ILE A 160 1.92 -0.57 19.99
N LEU A 161 0.65 -0.95 20.16
CA LEU A 161 -0.38 -0.77 19.12
C LEU A 161 -0.65 0.72 18.83
N GLU A 162 -0.63 1.57 19.85
CA GLU A 162 -0.73 3.03 19.67
C GLU A 162 0.43 3.56 18.84
N ARG A 163 1.66 3.14 19.14
CA ARG A 163 2.83 3.53 18.36
C ARG A 163 2.79 3.03 16.91
N LEU A 164 2.32 1.79 16.69
CA LEU A 164 2.12 1.26 15.34
C LEU A 164 1.07 2.07 14.55
N LEU A 165 0.04 2.59 15.23
CA LEU A 165 -0.96 3.45 14.63
C LEU A 165 -0.40 4.85 14.30
N GLU A 166 0.43 5.41 15.18
CA GLU A 166 1.11 6.71 14.97
C GLU A 166 2.08 6.66 13.78
N GLU A 167 2.80 5.55 13.62
CA GLU A 167 3.72 5.30 12.49
C GLU A 167 2.99 4.85 11.21
N GLU A 168 1.65 4.87 11.21
CA GLU A 168 0.79 4.47 10.07
C GLU A 168 1.07 3.04 9.55
N LEU A 169 1.52 2.15 10.44
CA LEU A 169 1.76 0.73 10.13
C LEU A 169 0.50 -0.11 10.25
N ILE A 170 -0.49 0.37 11.01
CA ILE A 170 -1.83 -0.21 11.12
C ILE A 170 -2.87 0.89 11.00
N THR A 171 -4.05 0.54 10.48
CA THR A 171 -5.19 1.45 10.42
C THR A 171 -5.88 1.57 11.78
N LYS A 172 -6.65 2.66 11.98
CA LYS A 172 -7.51 2.81 13.17
C LYS A 172 -8.46 1.63 13.38
N ARG A 173 -8.92 1.01 12.28
CA ARG A 173 -9.80 -0.16 12.31
C ARG A 173 -9.05 -1.38 12.82
N GLU A 174 -7.86 -1.65 12.31
CA GLU A 174 -7.00 -2.75 12.78
C GLU A 174 -6.61 -2.57 14.24
N ALA A 175 -6.13 -1.39 14.64
CA ALA A 175 -5.76 -1.11 16.03
C ALA A 175 -6.91 -1.41 16.99
N LYS A 176 -8.14 -0.99 16.65
CA LYS A 176 -9.33 -1.28 17.45
C LYS A 176 -9.62 -2.78 17.55
N LEU A 177 -9.50 -3.53 16.44
CA LEU A 177 -9.69 -4.98 16.45
C LEU A 177 -8.63 -5.69 17.31
N MET A 178 -7.36 -5.31 17.14
CA MET A 178 -6.24 -5.89 17.87
C MET A 178 -6.37 -5.65 19.37
N VAL A 179 -6.68 -4.41 19.81
CA VAL A 179 -6.87 -4.08 21.24
C VAL A 179 -7.96 -4.92 21.89
N ASN A 180 -9.12 -5.06 21.23
CA ASN A 180 -10.23 -5.86 21.76
C ASN A 180 -9.90 -7.36 21.81
N ALA A 181 -9.13 -7.87 20.84
CA ALA A 181 -8.73 -9.27 20.81
C ALA A 181 -7.76 -9.65 21.95
N ILE A 182 -6.93 -8.71 22.41
CA ILE A 182 -5.92 -8.95 23.46
C ILE A 182 -6.37 -8.52 24.86
N ASP A 183 -7.58 -7.99 25.00
CA ASP A 183 -8.10 -7.49 26.27
C ASP A 183 -8.22 -8.60 27.31
N ARG A 184 -8.08 -8.23 28.60
CA ARG A 184 -8.26 -9.14 29.73
C ARG A 184 -9.65 -9.79 29.79
N THR A 185 -10.69 -9.14 29.27
CA THR A 185 -12.05 -9.69 29.23
C THR A 185 -12.18 -10.75 28.13
N THR A 186 -11.49 -10.56 27.02
CA THR A 186 -11.48 -11.48 25.87
C THR A 186 -10.57 -12.69 26.14
N LEU A 187 -9.52 -12.50 26.95
CA LEU A 187 -8.60 -13.55 27.38
C LEU A 187 -8.82 -13.90 28.86
N PRO A 188 -9.85 -14.69 29.22
CA PRO A 188 -10.22 -15.02 30.60
C PRO A 188 -9.29 -16.08 31.23
N PHE A 189 -7.98 -15.91 31.05
CA PHE A 189 -6.95 -16.77 31.63
C PHE A 189 -6.32 -16.11 32.85
N GLN A 190 -5.80 -16.93 33.77
CA GLN A 190 -5.02 -16.46 34.91
C GLN A 190 -3.60 -16.08 34.46
N LEU A 191 -2.95 -15.21 35.24
CA LEU A 191 -1.52 -14.93 35.07
C LEU A 191 -0.69 -16.16 35.49
N PRO A 192 0.46 -16.45 34.86
CA PRO A 192 1.12 -15.70 33.77
C PRO A 192 0.60 -16.06 32.37
N LEU A 193 -0.17 -17.16 32.24
CA LEU A 193 -0.60 -17.72 30.97
C LEU A 193 -1.32 -16.71 30.07
N ARG A 194 -2.14 -15.83 30.66
CA ARG A 194 -2.81 -14.75 29.92
C ARG A 194 -1.83 -13.85 29.16
N ASP A 195 -0.71 -13.50 29.77
CA ASP A 195 0.27 -12.58 29.18
C ASP A 195 1.12 -13.29 28.11
N GLU A 196 1.33 -14.60 28.26
CA GLU A 196 1.98 -15.45 27.26
C GLU A 196 1.09 -15.65 26.03
N ILE A 197 -0.20 -15.94 26.23
CA ILE A 197 -1.18 -16.05 25.13
C ILE A 197 -1.31 -14.70 24.40
N ARG A 198 -1.36 -13.59 25.15
CA ARG A 198 -1.36 -12.25 24.56
C ARG A 198 -0.15 -12.02 23.65
N ALA A 199 1.06 -12.35 24.13
CA ALA A 199 2.27 -12.19 23.34
C ALA A 199 2.21 -13.04 22.05
N ARG A 200 1.71 -14.27 22.12
CA ARG A 200 1.53 -15.15 20.95
C ARG A 200 0.53 -14.62 19.93
N ILE A 201 -0.65 -14.18 20.39
CA ILE A 201 -1.70 -13.62 19.52
C ILE A 201 -1.18 -12.35 18.84
N MET A 202 -0.57 -11.45 19.62
CA MET A 202 -0.01 -10.21 19.09
C MET A 202 1.11 -10.50 18.08
N SER A 203 2.02 -11.43 18.38
CA SER A 203 3.05 -11.87 17.43
C SER A 203 2.46 -12.41 16.13
N ALA A 204 1.37 -13.19 16.20
CA ALA A 204 0.71 -13.72 15.02
C ALA A 204 0.07 -12.62 14.16
N MET A 205 -0.58 -11.64 14.79
CA MET A 205 -1.16 -10.49 14.08
C MET A 205 -0.08 -9.62 13.41
N LEU A 206 1.02 -9.35 14.12
CA LEU A 206 2.14 -8.60 13.56
C LEU A 206 2.82 -9.34 12.40
N ASN A 207 2.98 -10.66 12.51
CA ASN A 207 3.46 -11.48 11.40
C ASN A 207 2.52 -11.45 10.19
N ALA A 208 1.20 -11.40 10.39
CA ALA A 208 0.26 -11.27 9.27
C ALA A 208 0.46 -9.95 8.51
N LEU A 209 0.64 -8.85 9.25
CA LEU A 209 0.92 -7.53 8.67
C LEU A 209 2.24 -7.51 7.88
N LYS A 210 3.25 -8.29 8.30
CA LYS A 210 4.55 -8.37 7.63
C LYS A 210 4.45 -8.78 6.15
N TYR A 211 3.47 -9.61 5.78
CA TYR A 211 3.32 -10.17 4.42
C TYR A 211 2.36 -9.36 3.53
N GLU A 212 1.57 -8.47 4.11
CA GLU A 212 0.59 -7.63 3.39
C GLU A 212 1.12 -6.21 3.08
N ILE A 213 2.27 -5.85 3.62
CA ILE A 213 2.95 -4.54 3.42
C ILE A 213 3.84 -4.56 2.18
#